data_AF-A0A0F7H0M3-F1
#
_entry.id   AF-A0A0F7H0M3-F1
#
_cell.length_a   1.000
_cell.length_b   1.000
_cell.length_c   1.000
_cell.angle_alpha   90.00
_cell.angle_beta   90.00
_cell.angle_gamma   90.00
#
_symmetry.space_group_name_H-M   'P 1'
#
loop_
_entity.id
_entity.type
_entity.pdbx_description
1 polymer ?
#
loop_
_entity_poly.entity_id
_entity_poly.type
_entity_poly.pdbx_seq_one_letter_code
_entity_poly.pdbx_strand_id
1 'polypeptide(L)'
;MADTCIKPFLPLSSLSPLISCKPISLSSSCNLPNFISTRPRGLVSVSVAFDPSGNYDIPMFEEEESPKVKPPLPPTEGRFEVVINNDVIRRLDLSPFHSSTGMASPLSVEPKDFLERTIGFTINYTKEDQYDMRELSEFPDIRLWFVRLDSTYPWLPVLLDWRAGELARYAAMLVPHQMSARMGVVFNPEGLELFVMKKVFVVYSWLKEQNVPKPRLKTCDMARMLGFGIGDELFDLVDDNPRSLP
;
A
#
# COMPACT_ATOMS: atom_id res chain seq x y z
N MET A 1 -9.49 -21.59 69.75
CA MET A 1 -10.60 -21.89 68.83
C MET A 1 -10.11 -21.52 67.43
N ALA A 2 -10.04 -22.55 66.58
CA ALA A 2 -9.79 -22.64 65.14
C ALA A 2 -9.09 -21.46 64.43
N ASP A 3 -7.87 -21.60 63.90
CA ASP A 3 -7.37 -22.46 62.80
C ASP A 3 -7.82 -22.09 61.38
N THR A 4 -6.78 -21.96 60.52
CA THR A 4 -6.73 -22.21 59.06
C THR A 4 -7.43 -21.21 58.12
N CYS A 5 -6.92 -20.89 56.92
CA CYS A 5 -6.03 -21.62 56.02
C CYS A 5 -5.39 -20.67 54.99
N ILE A 6 -4.07 -20.71 54.84
CA ILE A 6 -3.35 -20.31 53.61
C ILE A 6 -3.33 -21.54 52.70
N LYS A 7 -3.73 -21.41 51.42
CA LYS A 7 -3.52 -22.39 50.34
C LYS A 7 -3.62 -21.71 48.96
N PRO A 8 -3.05 -22.29 47.88
CA PRO A 8 -1.92 -21.68 47.18
C PRO A 8 -2.17 -21.37 45.70
N PHE A 9 -1.20 -20.69 45.09
CA PHE A 9 -0.97 -20.57 43.65
C PHE A 9 -1.08 -21.92 42.92
N LEU A 10 -1.76 -21.96 41.77
CA LEU A 10 -1.32 -22.61 40.51
C LEU A 10 -2.15 -22.07 39.31
N PRO A 11 -1.62 -22.16 38.07
CA PRO A 11 -1.90 -21.25 36.97
C PRO A 11 -3.00 -21.75 36.03
N LEU A 12 -3.74 -20.84 35.40
CA LEU A 12 -4.58 -21.18 34.25
C LEU A 12 -4.12 -20.38 33.02
N SER A 13 -3.28 -21.05 32.26
CA SER A 13 -3.32 -21.19 30.80
C SER A 13 -3.39 -19.92 29.95
N SER A 14 -2.25 -19.63 29.32
CA SER A 14 -2.12 -18.80 28.12
C SER A 14 -3.10 -19.23 27.03
N LEU A 15 -4.04 -18.36 26.69
CA LEU A 15 -4.79 -18.45 25.44
C LEU A 15 -4.24 -17.41 24.46
N SER A 16 -3.16 -17.78 23.79
CA SER A 16 -2.76 -17.15 22.54
C SER A 16 -3.66 -17.68 21.42
N PRO A 17 -4.39 -16.86 20.65
CA PRO A 17 -4.96 -17.31 19.40
C PRO A 17 -3.82 -17.37 18.37
N LEU A 18 -3.33 -18.58 18.12
CA LEU A 18 -2.49 -18.90 16.96
C LEU A 18 -3.33 -18.67 15.70
N ILE A 19 -3.21 -17.48 15.10
CA ILE A 19 -3.66 -17.23 13.73
C ILE A 19 -2.67 -17.96 12.81
N SER A 20 -3.00 -19.19 12.45
CA SER A 20 -2.27 -20.00 11.48
C SER A 20 -2.75 -19.65 10.07
N CYS A 21 -2.11 -18.68 9.43
CA CYS A 21 -2.24 -18.46 7.99
C CYS A 21 -1.40 -19.50 7.24
N LYS A 22 -2.01 -20.59 6.76
CA LYS A 22 -1.39 -21.47 5.75
C LYS A 22 -1.99 -21.15 4.37
N PRO A 23 -1.18 -20.93 3.33
CA PRO A 23 -1.70 -20.75 1.98
C PRO A 23 -2.18 -22.09 1.43
N ILE A 24 -3.35 -22.10 0.79
CA ILE A 24 -3.90 -23.26 0.08
C ILE A 24 -3.11 -23.45 -1.20
N SER A 25 -2.29 -24.50 -1.25
CA SER A 25 -1.66 -24.99 -2.47
C SER A 25 -2.68 -25.78 -3.28
N LEU A 26 -3.14 -25.21 -4.40
CA LEU A 26 -3.90 -25.93 -5.43
C LEU A 26 -2.97 -26.19 -6.62
N SER A 27 -2.47 -27.42 -6.67
CA SER A 27 -1.82 -28.00 -7.85
C SER A 27 -2.89 -28.29 -8.91
N SER A 28 -2.73 -27.78 -10.12
CA SER A 28 -3.39 -28.33 -11.30
C SER A 28 -2.53 -28.11 -12.53
N SER A 29 -2.04 -29.22 -13.05
CA SER A 29 -1.22 -29.35 -14.25
C SER A 29 -2.08 -29.35 -15.51
N CYS A 30 -1.74 -28.54 -16.51
CA CYS A 30 -2.13 -28.77 -17.90
C CYS A 30 -0.99 -28.39 -18.84
N ASN A 31 -0.57 -29.36 -19.65
CA ASN A 31 0.44 -29.22 -20.71
C ASN A 31 -0.23 -28.71 -21.99
N LEU A 32 0.40 -27.79 -22.73
CA LEU A 32 0.48 -27.77 -24.22
C LEU A 32 1.40 -26.60 -24.71
N PRO A 33 1.81 -26.50 -25.99
CA PRO A 33 3.21 -26.40 -26.38
C PRO A 33 3.71 -24.99 -26.72
N ASN A 34 5.03 -24.88 -26.66
CA ASN A 34 5.85 -23.67 -26.80
C ASN A 34 5.71 -22.97 -28.16
N PHE A 35 5.43 -21.66 -28.13
CA PHE A 35 5.90 -20.71 -29.15
C PHE A 35 6.88 -19.74 -28.51
N ILE A 36 8.14 -19.86 -28.90
CA ILE A 36 9.24 -19.01 -28.42
C ILE A 36 9.14 -17.65 -29.11
N SER A 37 8.88 -16.60 -28.33
CA SER A 37 9.09 -15.22 -28.76
C SER A 37 10.04 -14.54 -27.77
N THR A 38 11.31 -14.46 -28.15
CA THR A 38 12.34 -13.73 -27.42
C THR A 38 12.15 -12.24 -27.63
N ARG A 39 11.62 -11.53 -26.62
CA ARG A 39 11.80 -10.08 -26.48
C ARG A 39 12.56 -9.77 -25.18
N PRO A 40 13.54 -8.85 -25.21
CA PRO A 40 14.33 -8.51 -24.04
C PRO A 40 13.44 -7.78 -23.01
N ARG A 41 13.55 -8.22 -21.75
CA ARG A 41 12.84 -7.70 -20.58
C ARG A 41 13.27 -6.25 -20.33
N GLY A 42 12.42 -5.29 -20.70
CA GLY A 42 12.60 -3.88 -20.36
C GLY A 42 12.28 -3.66 -18.88
N LEU A 43 13.17 -2.96 -18.18
CA LEU A 43 12.93 -2.40 -16.85
C LEU A 43 11.79 -1.39 -16.95
N VAL A 44 10.61 -1.74 -16.46
CA VAL A 44 9.46 -0.82 -16.43
C VAL A 44 9.12 -0.55 -14.97
N SER A 45 9.28 0.70 -14.53
CA SER A 45 8.54 1.23 -13.38
C SER A 45 7.06 1.19 -13.77
N VAL A 46 6.34 0.14 -13.37
CA VAL A 46 4.98 -0.19 -13.86
C VAL A 46 3.94 0.79 -13.29
N SER A 47 3.89 2.02 -13.78
CA SER A 47 2.89 3.03 -13.41
C SER A 47 1.47 2.48 -13.47
N VAL A 48 0.64 2.75 -12.46
CA VAL A 48 -0.74 2.27 -12.39
C VAL A 48 -1.69 3.38 -12.83
N ALA A 49 -2.51 3.09 -13.85
CA ALA A 49 -3.62 3.96 -14.24
C ALA A 49 -4.80 3.73 -13.30
N PHE A 50 -5.38 4.83 -12.81
CA PHE A 50 -6.49 4.83 -11.88
C PHE A 50 -7.48 5.94 -12.23
N ASP A 51 -8.77 5.61 -12.23
CA ASP A 51 -9.86 6.56 -12.34
C ASP A 51 -10.71 6.52 -11.07
N PRO A 52 -10.72 7.59 -10.26
CA PRO A 52 -11.48 7.65 -9.02
C PRO A 52 -13.00 7.59 -9.22
N SER A 53 -13.50 7.76 -10.45
CA SER A 53 -14.92 7.62 -10.78
C SER A 53 -15.33 6.22 -11.24
N GLY A 54 -14.39 5.27 -11.30
CA GLY A 54 -14.63 3.91 -11.77
C GLY A 54 -15.59 3.11 -10.87
N ASN A 55 -16.57 2.45 -11.47
CA ASN A 55 -17.48 1.55 -10.75
C ASN A 55 -16.87 0.15 -10.59
N TYR A 56 -17.10 -0.48 -9.43
CA TYR A 56 -16.58 -1.82 -9.10
C TYR A 56 -17.30 -2.95 -9.86
N ASP A 57 -18.56 -2.74 -10.27
CA ASP A 57 -19.32 -3.70 -11.06
C ASP A 57 -18.93 -3.61 -12.54
N ILE A 58 -17.87 -4.31 -12.93
CA ILE A 58 -17.46 -4.43 -14.33
C ILE A 58 -18.26 -5.58 -14.97
N PRO A 59 -19.13 -5.32 -15.97
CA PRO A 59 -19.81 -6.39 -16.69
C PRO A 59 -18.80 -7.26 -17.47
N MET A 60 -19.01 -8.57 -17.44
CA MET A 60 -18.12 -9.58 -18.06
C MET A 60 -18.03 -9.48 -19.60
N PHE A 61 -18.96 -8.76 -20.23
CA PHE A 61 -19.06 -8.58 -21.68
C PHE A 61 -19.46 -7.14 -21.99
N GLU A 62 -18.50 -6.22 -22.05
CA GLU A 62 -18.68 -4.93 -22.73
C GLU A 62 -17.79 -4.89 -23.97
N GLU A 63 -18.40 -4.49 -25.09
CA GLU A 63 -17.75 -4.39 -26.39
C GLU A 63 -16.52 -3.47 -26.35
N GLU A 64 -15.51 -3.88 -27.10
CA GLU A 64 -14.20 -3.25 -27.23
C GLU A 64 -14.31 -1.78 -27.65
N GLU A 65 -14.32 -0.87 -26.68
CA GLU A 65 -14.13 0.55 -26.94
C GLU A 65 -13.00 1.09 -26.05
N SER A 66 -12.10 1.81 -26.71
CA SER A 66 -10.82 2.40 -26.25
C SER A 66 -10.67 2.69 -24.74
N PRO A 67 -9.44 2.57 -24.19
CA PRO A 67 -9.19 2.84 -22.77
C PRO A 67 -9.69 4.24 -22.38
N LYS A 68 -10.57 4.29 -21.37
CA LYS A 68 -11.14 5.54 -20.84
C LYS A 68 -10.13 6.30 -19.99
N VAL A 69 -9.18 5.58 -19.40
CA VAL A 69 -8.25 6.15 -18.41
C VAL A 69 -6.93 6.51 -19.07
N LYS A 70 -6.52 7.76 -18.87
CA LYS A 70 -5.24 8.26 -19.36
C LYS A 70 -4.10 7.58 -18.61
N PRO A 71 -3.02 7.19 -19.29
CA PRO A 71 -1.84 6.67 -18.62
C PRO A 71 -1.28 7.73 -17.66
N PRO A 72 -0.72 7.31 -16.52
CA PRO A 72 -0.07 8.22 -15.58
C PRO A 72 1.11 8.93 -16.24
N LEU A 73 1.46 10.10 -15.70
CA LEU A 73 2.58 10.89 -16.18
C LEU A 73 3.91 10.16 -15.89
N PRO A 74 4.99 10.47 -16.62
CA PRO A 74 6.29 9.88 -16.33
C PRO A 74 6.75 10.20 -14.91
N PRO A 75 7.55 9.31 -14.29
CA PRO A 75 8.22 9.54 -13.02
C PRO A 75 8.83 10.93 -12.86
N THR A 76 8.71 11.50 -11.67
CA THR A 76 9.36 12.76 -11.32
C THR A 76 10.88 12.58 -11.30
N GLU A 77 11.62 13.48 -11.96
CA GLU A 77 13.09 13.45 -11.97
C GLU A 77 13.66 13.65 -10.57
N GLY A 78 14.72 12.91 -10.22
CA GLY A 78 15.36 13.00 -8.90
C GLY A 78 14.57 12.33 -7.75
N ARG A 79 13.51 11.56 -8.05
CA ARG A 79 12.81 10.77 -7.04
C ARG A 79 13.69 9.67 -6.47
N PHE A 80 13.44 9.31 -5.22
CA PHE A 80 14.07 8.18 -4.54
C PHE A 80 13.45 6.88 -5.03
N GLU A 81 14.25 6.08 -5.73
CA GLU A 81 13.80 4.81 -6.27
C GLU A 81 14.11 3.67 -5.29
N VAL A 82 13.06 3.02 -4.79
CA VAL A 82 13.17 1.84 -3.95
C VAL A 82 13.05 0.61 -4.84
N VAL A 83 14.17 -0.10 -5.00
CA VAL A 83 14.24 -1.31 -5.82
C VAL A 83 14.04 -2.53 -4.94
N ILE A 84 13.00 -3.31 -5.21
CA ILE A 84 12.70 -4.56 -4.50
C ILE A 84 12.70 -5.74 -5.48
N ASN A 85 13.06 -6.93 -5.00
CA ASN A 85 13.08 -8.16 -5.78
C ASN A 85 12.41 -9.32 -5.02
N ASN A 86 12.30 -10.49 -5.64
CA ASN A 86 11.66 -11.67 -5.03
C ASN A 86 12.23 -12.02 -3.63
N ASP A 87 13.54 -11.92 -3.41
CA ASP A 87 14.16 -12.29 -2.14
C ASP A 87 13.83 -11.30 -1.02
N VAL A 88 13.86 -10.00 -1.34
CA VAL A 88 13.43 -8.92 -0.45
C VAL A 88 11.96 -9.11 -0.05
N ILE A 89 11.10 -9.39 -1.03
CA ILE A 89 9.67 -9.61 -0.84
C ILE A 89 9.44 -10.84 0.06
N ARG A 90 10.06 -11.98 -0.25
CA ARG A 90 9.93 -13.23 0.53
C ARG A 90 10.38 -13.08 1.98
N ARG A 91 11.43 -12.30 2.23
CA ARG A 91 11.96 -12.06 3.59
C ARG A 91 11.27 -10.90 4.31
N LEU A 92 10.32 -10.25 3.64
CA LEU A 92 9.70 -9.00 4.09
C LEU A 92 10.73 -7.92 4.44
N ASP A 93 11.88 -7.90 3.78
CA ASP A 93 13.02 -7.07 4.18
C ASP A 93 12.78 -5.60 3.78
N LEU A 94 12.89 -4.68 4.75
CA LEU A 94 12.75 -3.24 4.51
C LEU A 94 14.09 -2.53 4.32
N SER A 95 15.22 -3.25 4.36
CA SER A 95 16.55 -2.67 4.16
C SER A 95 16.70 -1.90 2.83
N PRO A 96 16.08 -2.30 1.69
CA PRO A 96 16.16 -1.51 0.47
C PRO A 96 15.43 -0.17 0.59
N PHE A 97 14.28 -0.16 1.31
CA PHE A 97 13.57 1.08 1.58
C PHE A 97 14.42 2.02 2.43
N HIS A 98 15.02 1.51 3.52
CA HIS A 98 15.87 2.30 4.41
C HIS A 98 17.10 2.88 3.70
N SER A 99 17.78 2.07 2.89
CA SER A 99 19.00 2.49 2.19
C SER A 99 18.72 3.49 1.07
N SER A 100 17.69 3.28 0.26
CA SER A 100 17.32 4.23 -0.80
C SER A 100 16.86 5.57 -0.22
N THR A 101 16.07 5.56 0.85
CA THR A 101 15.38 6.76 1.32
C THR A 101 16.10 7.47 2.48
N GLY A 102 17.11 6.84 3.07
CA GLY A 102 17.77 7.29 4.30
C GLY A 102 16.92 7.13 5.56
N MET A 103 15.73 6.51 5.45
CA MET A 103 14.78 6.35 6.55
C MET A 103 15.03 5.06 7.33
N ALA A 104 16.15 4.95 8.02
CA ALA A 104 16.43 3.76 8.83
C ALA A 104 15.46 3.61 10.02
N SER A 105 14.92 4.73 10.50
CA SER A 105 13.89 4.80 11.54
C SER A 105 12.97 5.99 11.27
N PRO A 106 11.65 5.89 11.57
CA PRO A 106 10.71 7.01 11.51
C PRO A 106 11.14 8.26 12.29
N LEU A 107 12.09 8.12 13.23
CA LEU A 107 12.57 9.17 14.12
C LEU A 107 13.92 9.79 13.69
N SER A 108 14.58 9.28 12.64
CA SER A 108 16.02 9.49 12.44
C SER A 108 16.41 10.62 11.48
N VAL A 109 15.48 11.25 10.77
CA VAL A 109 15.79 12.27 9.75
C VAL A 109 14.96 13.53 10.02
N GLU A 110 15.44 14.70 9.60
CA GLU A 110 14.69 15.94 9.79
C GLU A 110 13.44 15.96 8.90
N PRO A 111 12.25 16.28 9.45
CA PRO A 111 10.97 16.11 8.75
C PRO A 111 10.81 16.92 7.47
N LYS A 112 11.49 18.08 7.39
CA LYS A 112 11.48 18.95 6.21
C LYS A 112 12.13 18.28 5.01
N ASP A 113 13.25 17.60 5.24
CA ASP A 113 13.99 16.92 4.19
C ASP A 113 13.19 15.77 3.58
N PHE A 114 12.25 15.16 4.32
CA PHE A 114 11.38 14.09 3.80
C PHE A 114 10.35 14.59 2.81
N LEU A 115 9.77 15.77 3.04
CA LEU A 115 8.60 16.25 2.28
C LEU A 115 8.98 16.77 0.89
N GLU A 116 10.25 17.10 0.71
CA GLU A 116 10.85 17.39 -0.59
C GLU A 116 11.16 16.10 -1.37
N ARG A 117 11.21 14.95 -0.68
CA ARG A 117 11.43 13.65 -1.32
C ARG A 117 10.16 13.17 -1.97
N THR A 118 10.32 12.71 -3.19
CA THR A 118 9.31 11.93 -3.90
C THR A 118 9.84 10.50 -4.00
N ILE A 119 9.01 9.51 -3.71
CA ILE A 119 9.41 8.09 -3.66
C ILE A 119 8.66 7.30 -4.73
N GLY A 120 9.39 6.46 -5.46
CA GLY A 120 8.83 5.48 -6.39
C GLY A 120 9.38 4.08 -6.12
N PHE A 121 8.64 3.07 -6.59
CA PHE A 121 9.06 1.67 -6.47
C PHE A 121 9.34 1.05 -7.83
N THR A 122 10.49 0.37 -7.92
CA THR A 122 10.81 -0.57 -9.00
C THR A 122 10.75 -1.97 -8.44
N ILE A 123 9.77 -2.74 -8.90
CA ILE A 123 9.50 -4.09 -8.42
C ILE A 123 10.04 -5.09 -9.43
N ASN A 124 11.25 -5.59 -9.19
CA ASN A 124 11.89 -6.63 -10.00
C ASN A 124 11.41 -8.01 -9.58
N TYR A 125 10.13 -8.30 -9.88
CA TYR A 125 9.48 -9.56 -9.52
C TYR A 125 9.47 -10.53 -10.71
N THR A 126 10.13 -11.67 -10.53
CA THR A 126 10.06 -12.79 -11.47
C THR A 126 8.88 -13.68 -11.08
N LYS A 127 7.85 -13.72 -11.95
CA LYS A 127 6.71 -14.62 -11.81
C LYS A 127 7.16 -16.07 -12.01
N GLU A 128 6.55 -16.98 -11.25
CA GLU A 128 6.81 -18.42 -11.36
C GLU A 128 6.36 -18.96 -12.73
N ASP A 129 5.18 -18.53 -13.19
CA ASP A 129 4.70 -18.73 -14.56
C ASP A 129 4.89 -17.45 -15.37
N GLN A 130 5.54 -17.56 -16.53
CA GLN A 130 5.79 -16.45 -17.43
C GLN A 130 4.53 -16.00 -18.19
N TYR A 131 3.53 -16.89 -18.31
CA TYR A 131 2.25 -16.60 -18.96
C TYR A 131 1.20 -16.04 -18.00
N ASP A 132 1.52 -15.91 -16.70
CA ASP A 132 0.64 -15.29 -15.73
C ASP A 132 0.48 -13.79 -16.04
N MET A 133 -0.73 -13.41 -16.46
CA MET A 133 -1.08 -12.05 -16.88
C MET A 133 -1.49 -11.14 -15.73
N ARG A 134 -1.62 -11.67 -14.50
CA ARG A 134 -2.01 -10.87 -13.33
C ARG A 134 -1.05 -9.71 -13.09
N GLU A 135 -1.59 -8.59 -12.63
CA GLU A 135 -0.77 -7.47 -12.19
C GLU A 135 -0.04 -7.81 -10.88
N LEU A 136 1.13 -7.20 -10.63
CA LEU A 136 1.91 -7.25 -9.40
C LEU A 136 1.05 -6.98 -8.16
N SER A 137 0.09 -6.05 -8.23
CA SER A 137 -0.82 -5.77 -7.11
C SER A 137 -1.76 -6.92 -6.77
N GLU A 138 -1.92 -7.93 -7.64
CA GLU A 138 -2.73 -9.12 -7.39
C GLU A 138 -1.93 -10.24 -6.70
N PHE A 139 -0.60 -10.13 -6.59
CA PHE A 139 0.24 -11.14 -5.95
C PHE A 139 0.29 -10.95 -4.42
N PRO A 140 -0.10 -11.97 -3.63
CA PRO A 140 -0.28 -11.82 -2.18
C PRO A 140 1.03 -11.56 -1.42
N ASP A 141 2.16 -12.08 -1.88
CA ASP A 141 3.47 -11.88 -1.26
C ASP A 141 4.00 -10.46 -1.47
N ILE A 142 3.84 -9.90 -2.68
CA ILE A 142 4.13 -8.49 -2.96
C ILE A 142 3.28 -7.60 -2.05
N ARG A 143 1.96 -7.85 -2.01
CA ARG A 143 1.04 -7.12 -1.13
C ARG A 143 1.44 -7.22 0.33
N LEU A 144 1.84 -8.41 0.81
CA LEU A 144 2.27 -8.61 2.19
C LEU A 144 3.50 -7.76 2.53
N TRP A 145 4.44 -7.61 1.61
CA TRP A 145 5.58 -6.71 1.78
C TRP A 145 5.12 -5.25 1.96
N PHE A 146 4.18 -4.79 1.14
CA PHE A 146 3.60 -3.44 1.29
C PHE A 146 2.76 -3.29 2.56
N VAL A 147 2.09 -4.33 3.05
CA VAL A 147 1.41 -4.32 4.36
C VAL A 147 2.41 -4.11 5.49
N ARG A 148 3.58 -4.78 5.44
CA ARG A 148 4.66 -4.53 6.40
C ARG A 148 5.21 -3.11 6.29
N LEU A 149 5.38 -2.60 5.08
CA LEU A 149 5.81 -1.23 4.85
C LEU A 149 4.81 -0.23 5.45
N ASP A 150 3.50 -0.42 5.20
CA ASP A 150 2.42 0.43 5.70
C ASP A 150 2.33 0.46 7.22
N SER A 151 2.53 -0.69 7.86
CA SER A 151 2.52 -0.80 9.32
C SER A 151 3.73 -0.15 9.97
N THR A 152 4.86 -0.05 9.25
CA THR A 152 6.07 0.60 9.75
C THR A 152 6.07 2.11 9.46
N TYR A 153 5.60 2.51 8.28
CA TYR A 153 5.59 3.89 7.78
C TYR A 153 4.18 4.28 7.31
N PRO A 154 3.21 4.43 8.23
CA PRO A 154 1.80 4.57 7.85
C PRO A 154 1.47 5.92 7.18
N TRP A 155 2.35 6.92 7.33
CA TRP A 155 2.27 8.23 6.68
C TRP A 155 2.90 8.26 5.27
N LEU A 156 3.56 7.18 4.83
CA LEU A 156 4.27 7.06 3.55
C LEU A 156 3.48 7.54 2.31
N PRO A 157 2.15 7.34 2.21
CA PRO A 157 1.38 7.81 1.06
C PRO A 157 1.63 9.27 0.65
N VAL A 158 1.98 10.13 1.60
CA VAL A 158 2.22 11.55 1.34
C VAL A 158 3.58 11.87 0.68
N LEU A 159 4.50 10.90 0.66
CA LEU A 159 5.83 11.02 0.03
C LEU A 159 5.93 10.30 -1.31
N LEU A 160 4.87 9.60 -1.73
CA LEU A 160 4.87 8.86 -2.99
C LEU A 160 4.81 9.80 -4.19
N ASP A 161 5.34 9.35 -5.33
CA ASP A 161 5.18 10.03 -6.62
C ASP A 161 3.74 9.92 -7.13
N TRP A 162 2.88 10.81 -6.62
CA TRP A 162 1.45 10.85 -6.99
C TRP A 162 1.26 11.00 -8.50
N ARG A 163 2.13 11.78 -9.13
CA ARG A 163 2.11 12.06 -10.57
C ARG A 163 2.35 10.80 -11.40
N ALA A 164 3.23 9.91 -10.94
CA ALA A 164 3.51 8.64 -11.59
C ALA A 164 2.53 7.51 -11.24
N GLY A 165 1.48 7.81 -10.46
CA GLY A 165 0.49 6.83 -10.03
C GLY A 165 0.97 5.90 -8.90
N GLU A 166 2.07 6.23 -8.22
CA GLU A 166 2.59 5.41 -7.11
C GLU A 166 1.60 5.33 -5.95
N LEU A 167 0.83 6.40 -5.70
CA LEU A 167 -0.21 6.40 -4.67
C LEU A 167 -1.33 5.40 -4.99
N ALA A 168 -1.77 5.34 -6.25
CA ALA A 168 -2.76 4.38 -6.69
C ALA A 168 -2.22 2.94 -6.64
N ARG A 169 -0.97 2.72 -7.07
CA ARG A 169 -0.32 1.41 -6.95
C ARG A 169 -0.21 0.99 -5.48
N TYR A 170 0.19 1.91 -4.59
CA TYR A 170 0.29 1.66 -3.15
C TYR A 170 -1.07 1.28 -2.55
N ALA A 171 -2.13 2.01 -2.89
CA ALA A 171 -3.48 1.65 -2.49
C ALA A 171 -3.88 0.26 -3.04
N ALA A 172 -3.56 -0.07 -4.29
CA ALA A 172 -3.82 -1.39 -4.88
C ALA A 172 -3.16 -2.54 -4.11
N MET A 173 -1.98 -2.29 -3.52
CA MET A 173 -1.33 -3.30 -2.68
C MET A 173 -2.09 -3.58 -1.38
N LEU A 174 -2.82 -2.60 -0.86
CA LEU A 174 -3.42 -2.63 0.48
C LEU A 174 -4.95 -2.79 0.49
N VAL A 175 -5.60 -2.43 -0.61
CA VAL A 175 -7.06 -2.41 -0.75
C VAL A 175 -7.49 -3.47 -1.76
N PRO A 176 -8.59 -4.21 -1.51
CA PRO A 176 -9.18 -5.07 -2.52
C PRO A 176 -9.52 -4.29 -3.79
N HIS A 177 -9.12 -4.82 -4.94
CA HIS A 177 -9.33 -4.19 -6.25
C HIS A 177 -9.44 -5.25 -7.34
N GLN A 178 -9.84 -4.81 -8.51
CA GLN A 178 -9.83 -5.57 -9.76
C GLN A 178 -9.08 -4.79 -10.83
N MET A 179 -8.51 -5.50 -11.81
CA MET A 179 -7.87 -4.90 -12.97
C MET A 179 -8.86 -4.84 -14.14
N SER A 180 -9.06 -3.65 -14.69
CA SER A 180 -9.83 -3.41 -15.90
C SER A 180 -8.89 -2.97 -17.03
N ALA A 181 -8.97 -3.61 -18.19
CA ALA A 181 -8.25 -3.15 -19.39
C ALA A 181 -8.68 -1.73 -19.82
N ARG A 182 -9.91 -1.32 -19.48
CA ARG A 182 -10.48 -0.01 -19.83
C ARG A 182 -10.29 1.04 -18.74
N MET A 183 -10.50 0.66 -17.48
CA MET A 183 -10.53 1.55 -16.33
C MET A 183 -9.25 1.53 -15.47
N GLY A 184 -8.29 0.66 -15.78
CA GLY A 184 -7.12 0.46 -14.93
C GLY A 184 -7.50 -0.23 -13.62
N VAL A 185 -6.95 0.24 -12.50
CA VAL A 185 -7.31 -0.29 -11.16
C VAL A 185 -8.70 0.20 -10.77
N VAL A 186 -9.54 -0.74 -10.35
CA VAL A 186 -10.90 -0.48 -9.85
C VAL A 186 -10.99 -1.01 -8.42
N PHE A 187 -11.09 -0.10 -7.45
CA PHE A 187 -11.11 -0.47 -6.04
C PHE A 187 -12.49 -0.92 -5.57
N ASN A 188 -12.51 -1.82 -4.60
CA ASN A 188 -13.71 -2.02 -3.80
C ASN A 188 -13.99 -0.71 -3.02
N PRO A 189 -15.20 -0.12 -3.14
CA PRO A 189 -15.47 1.22 -2.62
C PRO A 189 -15.38 1.30 -1.09
N GLU A 190 -15.96 0.33 -0.38
CA GLU A 190 -15.94 0.27 1.09
C GLU A 190 -14.50 0.10 1.62
N GLY A 191 -13.72 -0.77 0.99
CA GLY A 191 -12.32 -0.99 1.33
C GLY A 191 -11.47 0.26 1.10
N LEU A 192 -11.70 0.98 0.00
CA LEU A 192 -10.98 2.21 -0.31
C LEU A 192 -11.36 3.33 0.65
N GLU A 193 -12.64 3.49 0.99
CA GLU A 193 -13.11 4.49 1.94
C GLU A 193 -12.45 4.31 3.31
N LEU A 194 -12.46 3.10 3.87
CA LEU A 194 -11.81 2.80 5.14
C LEU A 194 -10.30 3.05 5.09
N PHE A 195 -9.66 2.69 3.97
CA PHE A 195 -8.24 2.98 3.75
C PHE A 195 -7.98 4.49 3.75
N VAL A 196 -8.74 5.28 2.98
CA VAL A 196 -8.57 6.73 2.90
C VAL A 196 -8.82 7.39 4.24
N MET A 197 -9.89 7.04 4.97
CA MET A 197 -10.12 7.60 6.30
C MET A 197 -8.97 7.29 7.26
N LYS A 198 -8.51 6.04 7.31
CA LYS A 198 -7.33 5.67 8.12
C LYS A 198 -6.12 6.53 7.74
N LYS A 199 -5.87 6.74 6.45
CA LYS A 199 -4.75 7.56 5.97
C LYS A 199 -4.89 9.04 6.30
N VAL A 200 -6.09 9.60 6.20
CA VAL A 200 -6.36 10.98 6.60
C VAL A 200 -5.99 11.22 8.05
N PHE A 201 -6.45 10.36 8.98
CA PHE A 201 -6.11 10.49 10.40
C PHE A 201 -4.59 10.39 10.65
N VAL A 202 -3.94 9.39 10.06
CA VAL A 202 -2.49 9.19 10.25
C VAL A 202 -1.68 10.35 9.67
N VAL A 203 -1.93 10.70 8.42
CA VAL A 203 -1.13 11.69 7.68
C VAL A 203 -1.36 13.08 8.28
N TYR A 204 -2.59 13.45 8.60
CA TYR A 204 -2.86 14.75 9.22
C TYR A 204 -2.12 14.93 10.55
N SER A 205 -2.26 13.97 11.47
CA SER A 205 -1.57 14.03 12.76
C SER A 205 -0.05 14.05 12.58
N TRP A 206 0.48 13.19 11.71
CA TRP A 206 1.92 13.15 11.47
C TRP A 206 2.45 14.47 10.88
N LEU A 207 1.77 15.05 9.87
CA LEU A 207 2.17 16.34 9.29
C LEU A 207 2.14 17.47 10.33
N LYS A 208 1.19 17.45 11.27
CA LYS A 208 1.16 18.41 12.39
C LYS A 208 2.35 18.22 13.34
N GLU A 209 2.61 16.99 13.77
CA GLU A 209 3.75 16.67 14.65
C GLU A 209 5.08 17.10 14.02
N GLN A 210 5.19 16.97 12.70
CA GLN A 210 6.35 17.37 11.92
C GLN A 210 6.40 18.87 11.56
N ASN A 211 5.45 19.69 12.05
CA ASN A 211 5.33 21.13 11.79
C ASN A 211 5.30 21.49 10.29
N VAL A 212 4.65 20.66 9.48
CA VAL A 212 4.51 20.90 8.05
C VAL A 212 3.52 22.04 7.80
N PRO A 213 3.84 23.01 6.91
CA PRO A 213 2.89 24.05 6.57
C PRO A 213 1.65 23.46 5.88
N LYS A 214 0.46 23.96 6.26
CA LYS A 214 -0.84 23.58 5.67
C LYS A 214 -1.10 22.06 5.65
N PRO A 215 -1.07 21.38 6.82
CA PRO A 215 -1.24 19.93 6.89
C PRO A 215 -2.62 19.47 6.37
N ARG A 216 -3.68 20.26 6.60
CA ARG A 216 -5.03 19.99 6.07
C ARG A 216 -5.04 19.91 4.53
N LEU A 217 -4.45 20.90 3.86
CA LEU A 217 -4.39 20.96 2.40
C LEU A 217 -3.69 19.75 1.81
N LYS A 218 -2.49 19.40 2.32
CA LYS A 218 -1.71 18.26 1.81
C LYS A 218 -2.44 16.92 2.03
N THR A 219 -3.11 16.76 3.18
CA THR A 219 -3.95 15.58 3.43
C THR A 219 -5.17 15.51 2.51
N CYS A 220 -5.85 16.63 2.28
CA CYS A 220 -6.97 16.71 1.34
C CYS A 220 -6.54 16.41 -0.10
N ASP A 221 -5.37 16.91 -0.53
CA ASP A 221 -4.85 16.63 -1.86
C ASP A 221 -4.55 15.13 -2.04
N MET A 222 -3.96 14.48 -1.04
CA MET A 222 -3.75 13.03 -1.03
C MET A 222 -5.08 12.27 -1.15
N ALA A 223 -6.10 12.64 -0.37
CA ALA A 223 -7.41 12.00 -0.42
C ALA A 223 -8.09 12.22 -1.79
N ARG A 224 -7.95 13.42 -2.37
CA ARG A 224 -8.51 13.77 -3.68
C ARG A 224 -7.90 12.93 -4.80
N MET A 225 -6.60 12.62 -4.71
CA MET A 225 -5.94 11.71 -5.66
C MET A 225 -6.54 10.29 -5.64
N LEU A 226 -7.20 9.90 -4.55
CA LEU A 226 -7.93 8.64 -4.40
C LEU A 226 -9.45 8.78 -4.61
N GLY A 227 -9.94 9.97 -5.00
CA GLY A 227 -11.35 10.21 -5.30
C GLY A 227 -12.19 10.76 -4.14
N PHE A 228 -11.57 11.13 -3.02
CA PHE A 228 -12.30 11.57 -1.82
C PHE A 228 -12.15 13.06 -1.57
N GLY A 229 -13.26 13.73 -1.27
CA GLY A 229 -13.27 15.06 -0.65
C GLY A 229 -13.38 14.92 0.86
N ILE A 230 -12.49 15.58 1.60
CA ILE A 230 -12.51 15.59 3.06
C ILE A 230 -13.00 16.96 3.53
N GLY A 231 -14.03 16.97 4.37
CA GLY A 231 -14.57 18.18 5.00
C GLY A 231 -13.66 18.69 6.12
N ASP A 232 -13.68 20.01 6.33
CA ASP A 232 -12.83 20.65 7.35
C ASP A 232 -13.22 20.21 8.78
N GLU A 233 -14.49 19.84 8.98
CA GLU A 233 -15.05 19.42 10.27
C GLU A 233 -14.33 18.20 10.83
N LEU A 234 -13.85 17.30 9.97
CA LEU A 234 -13.08 16.13 10.40
C LEU A 234 -11.77 16.54 11.06
N PHE A 235 -11.08 17.54 10.51
CA PHE A 235 -9.82 18.01 11.08
C PHE A 235 -10.04 18.74 12.39
N ASP A 236 -11.12 19.51 12.50
CA ASP A 236 -11.52 20.16 13.75
C ASP A 236 -11.76 19.11 14.86
N LEU A 237 -12.48 18.02 14.55
CA LEU A 237 -12.69 16.91 15.48
C LEU A 237 -11.37 16.26 15.94
N VAL A 238 -10.39 16.13 15.06
CA VAL A 238 -9.06 15.58 15.40
C VAL A 238 -8.27 16.57 16.27
N ASP A 239 -8.38 17.86 16.00
CA ASP A 239 -7.69 18.91 16.75
C ASP A 239 -8.26 19.07 18.17
N ASP A 240 -9.57 18.89 18.33
CA ASP A 240 -10.27 18.91 19.63
C ASP A 240 -9.96 17.68 20.49
N ASN A 241 -9.51 16.58 19.87
CA ASN A 241 -9.20 15.32 20.54
C ASN A 241 -7.74 14.89 20.27
N PRO A 242 -6.74 15.68 20.68
CA PRO A 242 -5.35 15.35 20.42
C PRO A 242 -4.97 14.06 21.14
N ARG A 243 -4.14 13.24 20.49
CA ARG A 243 -3.59 12.03 21.14
C ARG A 243 -2.80 12.46 22.37
N SER A 244 -3.24 12.07 23.57
CA SER A 244 -2.36 12.08 24.74
C SER A 244 -1.29 11.02 24.50
N LEU A 245 -0.08 11.43 24.14
CA LEU A 245 1.08 10.55 24.16
C LEU A 245 1.25 10.02 25.60
N PRO A 246 1.40 8.70 25.82
CA PRO A 246 1.88 8.18 27.09
C PRO A 246 3.34 8.61 27.34
#